data_AF-A0A0N4ZZ23-F1
#
_entry.id   AF-A0A0N4ZZ23-F1
#
_cell.length_a   1.000
_cell.length_b   1.000
_cell.length_c   1.000
_cell.angle_alpha   90.00
_cell.angle_beta   90.00
_cell.angle_gamma   90.00
#
_symmetry.space_group_name_H-M   'P 1'
#
loop_
_entity.id
_entity.type
_entity.pdbx_description
1 polymer ?
#
loop_
_entity_poly.entity_id
_entity_poly.type
_entity_poly.pdbx_seq_one_letter_code
_entity_poly.pdbx_strand_id
1 'polypeptide(L)'
;MISRPILVEKLFQSSVSSVLKRNIHKGSYSTPPMRFTPYSQKIAFLLFIFGTCLSYPTYVCYNLDNLRPRHDIGLSPTAAAELEKRKAARQNKN
;
A
#
# COMPACT_ATOMS: atom_id res chain seq x y z
N MET A 1 -6.04 24.54 21.21
CA MET A 1 -6.31 23.22 20.58
C MET A 1 -7.69 22.76 21.00
N ILE A 2 -8.73 23.04 20.20
CA ILE A 2 -10.12 22.51 20.22
C ILE A 2 -10.72 23.12 18.93
N SER A 3 -10.95 22.36 17.86
CA SER A 3 -12.30 22.15 17.28
C SER A 3 -12.21 21.76 15.79
N ARG A 4 -11.37 20.78 15.42
CA ARG A 4 -11.42 20.18 14.07
C ARG A 4 -12.59 19.19 13.83
N PRO A 5 -13.19 18.50 14.82
CA PRO A 5 -14.27 17.55 14.51
C PRO A 5 -15.60 18.21 14.17
N ILE A 6 -15.89 19.39 14.73
CA ILE A 6 -17.18 20.09 14.54
C ILE A 6 -17.34 20.61 13.09
N LEU A 7 -16.23 20.99 12.45
CA LEU A 7 -16.25 21.49 11.08
C LEU A 7 -16.45 20.35 10.07
N VAL A 8 -15.87 19.16 10.35
CA VAL A 8 -16.08 17.94 9.56
C VAL A 8 -17.53 17.48 9.65
N GLU A 9 -18.11 17.46 10.86
CA GLU A 9 -19.49 17.02 11.08
C GLU A 9 -20.51 17.90 10.34
N LYS A 10 -20.31 19.22 10.32
CA LYS A 10 -21.13 20.17 9.54
C LYS A 10 -20.97 20.00 8.03
N LEU A 11 -19.77 19.65 7.55
CA LEU A 11 -19.53 19.35 6.13
C LEU A 11 -20.23 18.05 5.72
N PHE A 12 -20.21 17.02 6.57
CA PHE A 12 -20.96 15.77 6.33
C PHE A 12 -22.48 16.00 6.35
N GLN A 13 -23.01 16.78 7.30
CA GLN A 13 -24.44 17.09 7.33
C GLN A 13 -24.89 17.92 6.11
N SER A 14 -24.09 18.89 5.67
CA SER A 14 -24.40 19.70 4.48
C SER A 14 -24.38 18.87 3.19
N SER A 15 -23.42 17.96 3.02
CA SER A 15 -23.31 17.11 1.84
C SER A 15 -24.46 16.11 1.73
N VAL A 16 -24.84 15.46 2.84
CA VAL A 16 -25.98 14.53 2.89
C VAL A 16 -27.30 15.25 2.58
N SER A 17 -27.50 16.45 3.13
CA SER A 17 -28.70 17.25 2.85
C SER A 17 -28.82 17.66 1.37
N SER A 18 -27.69 17.94 0.71
CA SER A 18 -27.66 18.28 -0.72
C SER A 18 -27.96 17.07 -1.61
N VAL A 19 -27.49 15.88 -1.23
CA VAL A 19 -27.73 14.62 -1.95
C VAL A 19 -29.20 14.22 -1.84
N LEU A 20 -29.76 14.30 -0.63
CA LEU A 20 -31.15 13.94 -0.37
C LEU A 20 -32.10 14.92 -1.09
N LYS A 21 -31.88 16.23 -0.95
CA LYS A 21 -32.66 17.26 -1.67
C LYS A 21 -32.55 17.11 -3.19
N ARG A 22 -31.37 16.76 -3.70
CA ARG A 22 -31.14 16.55 -5.14
C ARG A 22 -31.84 15.28 -5.65
N ASN A 23 -31.88 14.19 -4.90
CA ASN A 23 -32.61 12.98 -5.30
C ASN A 23 -34.12 13.17 -5.26
N ILE A 24 -34.63 13.88 -4.24
CA ILE A 24 -36.07 14.17 -4.11
C ILE A 24 -36.53 15.15 -5.20
N HIS A 25 -35.75 16.19 -5.50
CA HIS A 25 -36.09 17.18 -6.53
C HIS A 25 -35.97 16.64 -7.96
N LYS A 26 -35.21 15.57 -8.16
CA LYS A 26 -34.93 14.99 -9.48
C LYS A 26 -35.84 13.79 -9.82
N GLY A 27 -36.34 13.05 -8.83
CA GLY A 27 -37.20 11.90 -9.11
C GLY A 27 -36.48 10.77 -9.87
N SER A 28 -37.15 9.62 -10.01
CA SER A 28 -36.58 8.39 -10.60
C SER A 28 -36.06 8.55 -12.04
N TYR A 29 -36.38 9.66 -12.71
CA TYR A 29 -36.02 9.99 -14.08
C TYR A 29 -35.19 11.27 -14.23
N SER A 30 -34.48 11.72 -13.19
CA SER A 30 -33.48 12.78 -13.39
C SER A 30 -32.13 12.43 -12.77
N THR A 31 -31.20 12.13 -13.67
CA THR A 31 -30.03 12.99 -13.81
C THR A 31 -29.83 13.19 -15.32
N PRO A 32 -29.52 14.40 -15.82
CA PRO A 32 -28.80 14.46 -17.10
C PRO A 32 -27.51 13.64 -16.92
N PRO A 33 -27.12 12.87 -17.95
CA PRO A 33 -26.11 11.83 -17.83
C PRO A 33 -24.84 12.35 -17.18
N MET A 34 -24.14 11.49 -16.44
CA MET A 34 -22.71 11.66 -16.13
C MET A 34 -22.06 12.40 -17.30
N ARG A 35 -21.41 13.55 -17.05
CA ARG A 35 -20.72 14.35 -18.09
C ARG A 35 -20.12 13.39 -19.11
N PHE A 36 -20.41 13.59 -20.40
CA PHE A 36 -19.95 12.71 -21.46
C PHE A 36 -18.46 12.42 -21.24
N THR A 37 -18.17 11.18 -20.86
CA THR A 37 -16.82 10.72 -20.60
C THR A 37 -16.43 9.94 -21.84
N PRO A 38 -15.50 10.44 -22.67
CA PRO A 38 -15.07 9.73 -23.85
C PRO A 38 -14.49 8.36 -23.47
N TYR A 39 -14.59 7.39 -24.37
CA TYR A 39 -14.08 6.04 -24.13
C TYR A 39 -12.59 6.03 -23.76
N SER A 40 -11.81 6.97 -24.30
CA SER A 40 -10.40 7.16 -23.94
C SER A 40 -10.19 7.40 -22.44
N GLN A 41 -11.03 8.24 -21.81
CA GLN A 41 -10.94 8.51 -20.37
C GLN A 41 -11.33 7.29 -19.55
N LYS A 42 -12.33 6.52 -20.00
CA LYS A 42 -12.73 5.26 -19.34
C LYS A 42 -11.61 4.22 -19.40
N ILE A 43 -10.98 4.07 -20.57
CA ILE A 43 -9.85 3.15 -20.77
C ILE A 43 -8.65 3.59 -19.93
N ALA A 44 -8.31 4.87 -19.92
CA ALA A 44 -7.20 5.39 -19.12
C ALA A 44 -7.43 5.16 -17.63
N PHE A 45 -8.65 5.38 -17.14
CA PHE A 45 -9.00 5.14 -15.74
C PHE A 45 -8.89 3.65 -15.37
N LEU A 46 -9.36 2.77 -16.26
CA LEU A 46 -9.23 1.32 -16.08
C LEU A 46 -7.75 0.90 -16.01
N LEU A 47 -6.91 1.36 -16.94
CA LEU A 47 -5.47 1.10 -16.95
C LEU A 47 -4.77 1.65 -15.71
N PHE A 48 -5.20 2.82 -15.21
CA PHE A 48 -4.68 3.40 -13.98
C PHE A 48 -5.00 2.51 -12.77
N ILE A 49 -6.23 2.01 -12.66
CA ILE A 49 -6.61 1.09 -11.58
C ILE A 49 -5.79 -0.19 -11.67
N PHE A 50 -5.67 -0.80 -12.86
CA PHE A 50 -4.87 -2.00 -13.03
C PHE A 50 -3.39 -1.75 -12.69
N GLY A 51 -2.79 -0.69 -13.22
CA GLY A 51 -1.40 -0.36 -12.94
C GLY A 51 -1.14 -0.13 -11.46
N THR A 52 -2.00 0.64 -10.77
CA THR A 52 -1.85 0.92 -9.34
C THR A 52 -2.04 -0.34 -8.49
N CYS A 53 -3.09 -1.11 -8.73
CA CYS A 53 -3.37 -2.32 -7.96
C CYS A 53 -2.37 -3.46 -8.21
N LEU A 54 -1.84 -3.59 -9.43
CA LEU A 54 -0.88 -4.66 -9.75
C LEU A 54 0.57 -4.25 -9.46
N SER A 55 0.92 -2.96 -9.50
CA SER A 55 2.32 -2.51 -9.36
C SER A 55 3.06 -3.12 -8.18
N TYR A 56 2.46 -3.07 -6.99
CA TYR A 56 3.09 -3.56 -5.76
C TYR A 56 3.16 -5.09 -5.68
N PRO A 57 2.04 -5.86 -5.87
CA PRO A 57 2.11 -7.31 -5.92
C PRO A 57 3.10 -7.84 -6.96
N THR A 58 3.14 -7.23 -8.15
CA THR A 58 4.07 -7.62 -9.22
C THR A 58 5.52 -7.40 -8.78
N TYR A 59 5.84 -6.24 -8.20
CA TYR A 59 7.18 -5.99 -7.65
C TYR A 59 7.57 -7.00 -6.57
N VAL A 60 6.67 -7.29 -5.62
CA VAL A 60 6.93 -8.26 -4.54
C VAL A 60 7.22 -9.64 -5.11
N CYS A 61 6.41 -10.13 -6.05
CA CYS A 61 6.61 -11.42 -6.70
C CYS A 61 7.96 -11.51 -7.42
N TYR A 62 8.38 -10.46 -8.13
CA TYR A 62 9.67 -10.42 -8.80
C TYR A 62 10.85 -10.32 -7.83
N ASN A 63 10.66 -9.74 -6.64
CA ASN A 63 11.71 -9.48 -5.67
C ASN A 63 11.69 -10.44 -4.46
N LEU A 64 10.99 -11.57 -4.57
CA LEU A 64 10.80 -12.52 -3.46
C LEU A 64 12.13 -13.03 -2.90
N ASP A 65 13.12 -13.30 -3.74
CA ASP A 65 14.42 -13.83 -3.30
C ASP A 65 15.19 -12.83 -2.43
N ASN A 66 15.02 -11.53 -2.69
CA ASN A 66 15.64 -10.46 -1.89
C ASN A 66 14.82 -10.11 -0.64
N LEU A 67 13.49 -10.32 -0.69
CA LEU A 67 12.60 -10.10 0.45
C LEU A 67 12.60 -11.27 1.43
N ARG A 68 12.98 -12.48 0.97
CA ARG A 68 13.09 -13.64 1.82
C ARG A 68 14.19 -13.40 2.86
N PRO A 69 13.90 -13.58 4.16
CA PRO A 69 14.94 -13.58 5.18
C PRO A 69 16.02 -14.57 4.76
N ARG A 70 17.27 -14.09 4.64
CA ARG A 70 18.39 -15.00 4.39
C ARG A 70 18.41 -16.00 5.53
N HIS A 71 18.59 -17.28 5.19
CA HIS A 71 18.80 -18.30 6.20
C HIS A 71 19.95 -17.83 7.07
N ASP A 72 19.74 -17.75 8.40
CA ASP A 72 20.81 -17.39 9.32
C ASP A 72 22.00 -18.30 9.01
N ILE A 73 23.09 -17.71 8.55
CA ILE A 73 24.34 -18.41 8.26
C ILE A 73 24.96 -18.73 9.62
N GLY A 74 24.34 -19.66 10.35
CA GLY A 74 24.93 -20.25 11.54
C GLY A 74 26.14 -21.05 11.09
N LEU A 75 27.33 -20.73 11.61
CA LEU A 75 28.48 -21.60 11.42
C LEU A 75 28.11 -23.00 11.93
N SER A 76 28.47 -24.03 11.18
CA SER A 76 28.42 -25.39 11.71
C SER A 76 29.22 -25.44 13.01
N PRO A 77 28.81 -26.22 14.01
CA PRO A 77 29.49 -26.28 15.30
C PRO A 77 30.97 -26.68 15.16
N THR A 78 31.30 -27.45 14.12
CA THR A 78 32.67 -27.79 13.73
C THR A 78 33.48 -26.59 13.25
N ALA A 79 32.91 -25.75 12.38
CA ALA A 79 33.58 -24.55 11.87
C ALA A 79 33.75 -23.47 12.95
N ALA A 80 32.78 -23.35 13.87
CA ALA A 80 32.89 -22.45 15.02
C ALA A 80 34.04 -22.87 15.95
N ALA A 81 34.16 -24.17 16.25
CA ALA A 81 35.24 -24.71 17.09
C ALA A 81 36.63 -24.54 16.45
N GLU A 82 36.76 -24.70 15.13
CA GLU A 82 38.03 -24.42 14.43
C GLU A 82 38.41 -22.93 14.47
N LEU A 83 37.43 -22.04 14.35
CA LEU A 83 37.65 -20.60 14.46
C LEU A 83 38.13 -20.19 15.85
N GLU A 84 37.57 -20.78 16.91
CA GLU A 84 38.03 -20.55 18.27
C GLU A 84 39.45 -21.06 18.49
N LYS A 85 39.78 -22.26 18.01
CA LYS A 85 41.16 -22.79 18.05
C LYS A 85 42.14 -21.85 17.35
N ARG A 86 41.77 -21.30 16.19
CA ARG A 86 42.61 -20.34 15.45
C ARG A 86 42.72 -18.99 16.15
N LYS A 87 41.68 -18.52 16.85
CA LYS A 87 41.73 -17.30 17.68
C LYS A 87 42.65 -17.48 18.88
N ALA A 88 42.52 -18.59 19.60
CA ALA A 88 43.38 -18.93 20.74
C ALA A 88 44.86 -19.03 20.34
N ALA A 89 45.15 -19.63 19.18
CA ALA A 89 46.51 -19.73 18.65
C ALA A 89 47.13 -18.36 18.28
N ARG A 90 46.32 -17.35 17.98
CA ARG A 90 46.79 -15.98 17.72
C ARG A 90 47.01 -15.18 18.99
N GLN A 91 46.20 -15.42 20.03
CA GLN A 91 46.35 -14.77 21.33
C GLN A 91 47.56 -15.29 22.12
N ASN A 92 47.88 -16.58 22.01
CA ASN A 92 49.05 -17.19 22.68
C ASN A 92 50.39 -16.93 21.98
N LYS A 93 50.38 -16.23 20.84
CA LYS A 93 51.58 -15.94 20.03
C LYS A 93 52.13 -14.52 20.25
N ASN A 94 51.41 -13.69 21.00
CA ASN A 94 51.87 -12.40 21.53
C ASN A 94 52.20 -12.56 23.01
#